data_AF-A0A7K2SL90-F1
#
_entry.id   AF-A0A7K2SL90-F1
#
_cell.length_a   1.000
_cell.length_b   1.000
_cell.length_c   1.000
_cell.angle_alpha   90.00
_cell.angle_beta   90.00
_cell.angle_gamma   90.00
#
_symmetry.space_group_name_H-M   'P 1'
#
loop_
_entity.id
_entity.type
_entity.pdbx_description
1 polymer ?
#
loop_
_entity_poly.entity_id
_entity_poly.type
_entity_poly.pdbx_seq_one_letter_code
_entity_poly.pdbx_strand_id
1 'polypeptide(L)'
;MTLETGDRISIAVAFVGIVAQMTLSTVMGMNLALGFIFSLLHSGFMVWPLQRKVAVWNFDRARKRSGRMLADSNRALDETSRLSTILKRAIADIDLAVKNAEKDGGLPPGEYERLAGGLEVTKRQLLVAHEISRNKFDALNGISDELDARLERVKFVLDPRNSPTRRISLALTNVAVFLAGPENSHLGDAWNADLAGVPEEGYELSAGKRIAHASGFICAAFRIRITTALQRAWKPVDWLLVSNQRVNSVITALTGMMAIYLSRDISDLLNAVFGPCGVAFLALKAASVRLRQMRGIELEPIPRKEGSPGE
;
A
#
# COMPACT_ATOMS: atom_id res chain seq x y z
N MET A 1 -10.88 8.67 34.37
CA MET A 1 -10.53 8.83 32.94
C MET A 1 -11.80 8.64 32.13
N THR A 2 -12.50 9.73 31.83
CA THR A 2 -13.78 9.72 31.11
C THR A 2 -13.50 9.86 29.63
N LEU A 3 -13.63 8.77 28.87
CA LEU A 3 -13.61 8.81 27.41
C LEU A 3 -14.65 9.82 26.92
N GLU A 4 -14.20 10.84 26.18
CA GLU A 4 -15.03 11.88 25.57
C GLU A 4 -16.11 11.24 24.68
N THR A 5 -17.24 11.92 24.58
CA THR A 5 -18.44 11.49 23.84
C THR A 5 -18.15 11.15 22.37
N GLY A 6 -17.11 11.75 21.77
CA GLY A 6 -16.66 11.46 20.40
C GLY A 6 -16.00 10.08 20.22
N ASP A 7 -15.24 9.61 21.22
CA ASP A 7 -14.59 8.29 21.17
C ASP A 7 -15.62 7.17 21.34
N ARG A 8 -16.66 7.40 22.12
CA ARG A 8 -17.75 6.43 22.33
C ARG A 8 -18.58 6.22 21.06
N ILE A 9 -18.80 7.27 20.27
CA ILE A 9 -19.53 7.19 18.99
C ILE A 9 -18.67 6.45 17.95
N SER A 10 -17.37 6.72 17.88
CA SER A 10 -16.47 6.02 16.95
C SER A 10 -16.34 4.53 17.26
N ILE A 11 -16.26 4.17 18.55
CA ILE A 11 -16.22 2.77 18.98
C ILE A 11 -17.58 2.10 18.72
N ALA A 12 -18.71 2.77 18.98
CA ALA A 12 -20.04 2.22 18.71
C ALA A 12 -20.30 2.00 17.21
N VAL A 13 -19.88 2.92 16.34
CA VAL A 13 -20.01 2.78 14.88
C VAL A 13 -19.13 1.65 14.35
N ALA A 14 -17.90 1.52 14.86
CA ALA A 14 -17.02 0.39 14.53
C ALA A 14 -17.62 -0.95 14.99
N PHE A 15 -18.22 -0.99 16.18
CA PHE A 15 -18.86 -2.20 16.72
C PHE A 15 -20.12 -2.59 15.93
N VAL A 16 -20.97 -1.62 15.56
CA VAL A 16 -22.14 -1.86 14.71
C VAL A 16 -21.73 -2.33 13.32
N GLY A 17 -20.63 -1.80 12.75
CA GLY A 17 -20.07 -2.29 11.49
C GLY A 17 -19.59 -3.74 11.58
N ILE A 18 -18.88 -4.10 12.64
CA ILE A 18 -18.39 -5.48 12.87
C ILE A 18 -19.55 -6.44 13.11
N VAL A 19 -20.55 -6.05 13.92
CA VAL A 19 -21.72 -6.88 14.20
C VAL A 19 -22.60 -7.03 12.96
N ALA A 20 -22.81 -5.96 12.18
CA ALA A 20 -23.53 -6.02 10.91
C ALA A 20 -22.79 -6.89 9.89
N GLN A 21 -21.46 -6.84 9.85
CA GLN A 21 -20.66 -7.66 8.94
C GLN A 21 -20.57 -9.13 9.38
N MET A 22 -20.53 -9.39 10.70
CA MET A 22 -20.64 -10.75 11.25
C MET A 22 -22.04 -11.33 11.04
N THR A 23 -23.11 -10.55 11.25
CA THR A 23 -24.48 -11.00 10.96
C THR A 23 -24.68 -11.18 9.46
N LEU A 24 -24.18 -10.31 8.59
CA LEU A 24 -24.19 -10.55 7.14
C LEU A 24 -23.41 -11.81 6.78
N SER A 25 -22.24 -12.04 7.39
CA SER A 25 -21.42 -13.22 7.11
C SER A 25 -22.06 -14.51 7.63
N THR A 26 -22.78 -14.46 8.75
CA THR A 26 -23.47 -15.61 9.36
C THR A 26 -24.80 -15.90 8.67
N VAL A 27 -25.56 -14.85 8.30
CA VAL A 27 -26.83 -14.95 7.57
C VAL A 27 -26.62 -15.35 6.11
N MET A 28 -25.54 -14.88 5.47
CA MET A 28 -25.19 -15.26 4.10
C MET A 28 -24.26 -16.48 4.01
N GLY A 29 -23.84 -17.08 5.13
CA GLY A 29 -22.90 -18.21 5.13
C GLY A 29 -21.56 -17.88 4.45
N MET A 30 -21.10 -16.62 4.53
CA MET A 30 -19.80 -16.23 3.97
C MET A 30 -18.67 -16.68 4.90
N ASN A 31 -17.69 -17.36 4.30
CA ASN A 31 -16.50 -17.88 4.95
C ASN A 31 -15.72 -16.76 5.69
N LEU A 32 -15.36 -16.97 6.97
CA LEU A 32 -14.56 -16.07 7.81
C LEU A 32 -13.28 -15.54 7.12
N ALA A 33 -12.72 -16.31 6.18
CA ALA A 33 -11.59 -15.92 5.35
C ALA A 33 -11.81 -14.62 4.56
N LEU A 34 -13.05 -14.33 4.12
CA LEU A 34 -13.36 -13.13 3.33
C LEU A 34 -13.40 -11.85 4.16
N GLY A 35 -13.85 -11.94 5.41
CA GLY A 35 -13.76 -10.83 6.36
C GLY A 35 -12.31 -10.44 6.66
N PHE A 36 -11.43 -11.44 6.78
CA PHE A 36 -10.00 -11.22 7.04
C PHE A 36 -9.28 -10.56 5.85
N ILE A 37 -9.61 -10.97 4.63
CA ILE A 37 -9.03 -10.40 3.39
C ILE A 37 -9.45 -8.94 3.21
N PHE A 38 -10.69 -8.58 3.52
CA PHE A 38 -11.16 -7.20 3.43
C PHE A 38 -10.42 -6.28 4.43
N SER A 39 -10.15 -6.79 5.64
CA SER A 39 -9.37 -6.09 6.65
C SER A 39 -7.90 -5.88 6.23
N LEU A 40 -7.29 -6.88 5.57
CA LEU A 40 -5.91 -6.77 5.04
C LEU A 40 -5.80 -5.78 3.87
N LEU A 41 -6.77 -5.79 2.95
CA LEU A 41 -6.85 -4.82 1.85
C LEU A 41 -6.99 -3.39 2.38
N HIS A 42 -7.81 -3.19 3.42
CA HIS A 42 -8.00 -1.88 4.03
C HIS A 42 -6.72 -1.37 4.73
N SER A 43 -6.01 -2.27 5.41
CA SER A 43 -4.75 -1.98 6.10
C SER A 43 -3.63 -1.61 5.11
N GLY A 44 -3.47 -2.37 4.02
CA GLY A 44 -2.45 -2.10 3.01
C GLY A 44 -2.67 -0.79 2.26
N PHE A 45 -3.91 -0.43 1.99
CA PHE A 45 -4.26 0.79 1.26
C PHE A 45 -4.00 2.07 2.08
N MET A 46 -4.19 2.01 3.40
CA MET A 46 -3.96 3.15 4.30
C MET A 46 -2.47 3.36 4.64
N VAL A 47 -1.69 2.28 4.79
CA VAL A 47 -0.28 2.36 5.25
C VAL A 47 0.69 2.74 4.13
N TRP A 48 0.40 2.33 2.89
CA TRP A 48 1.26 2.60 1.73
C TRP A 48 1.54 4.09 1.42
N PRO A 49 0.55 5.00 1.42
CA PRO A 49 0.81 6.43 1.17
C PRO A 49 1.66 7.10 2.26
N LEU A 50 1.61 6.60 3.51
CA LEU A 50 2.43 7.09 4.62
C LEU A 50 3.91 6.69 4.43
N GLN A 51 4.18 5.43 4.08
CA GLN A 51 5.54 4.96 3.80
C GLN A 51 6.17 5.72 2.61
N ARG A 52 5.39 6.01 1.58
CA ARG A 52 5.85 6.81 0.43
C ARG A 52 6.22 8.25 0.83
N LYS A 53 5.40 8.91 1.66
CA LYS A 53 5.70 10.27 2.14
C LYS A 53 6.96 10.32 2.99
N VAL A 54 7.18 9.35 3.88
CA VAL A 54 8.38 9.25 4.71
C VAL A 54 9.65 9.07 3.85
N ALA A 55 9.59 8.22 2.83
CA ALA A 55 10.71 8.01 1.91
C ALA A 55 11.08 9.29 1.13
N VAL A 56 10.08 10.02 0.61
CA VAL A 56 10.29 11.31 -0.09
C VAL A 56 10.89 12.36 0.85
N TRP A 57 10.41 12.43 2.10
CA TRP A 57 10.94 13.36 3.09
C TRP A 57 12.40 13.08 3.47
N ASN A 58 12.75 11.80 3.67
CA ASN A 58 14.14 11.40 3.93
C ASN A 58 15.08 11.75 2.77
N PHE A 59 14.60 11.59 1.52
CA PHE A 59 15.35 11.95 0.32
C PHE A 59 15.59 13.47 0.23
N ASP A 60 14.57 14.29 0.46
CA ASP A 60 14.69 15.75 0.43
C ASP A 60 15.65 16.27 1.52
N ARG A 61 15.63 15.64 2.70
CA ARG A 61 16.55 15.96 3.81
C ARG A 61 18.00 15.62 3.46
N ALA A 62 18.24 14.49 2.80
CA ALA A 62 19.57 14.10 2.34
C ALA A 62 20.09 15.06 1.26
N ARG A 63 19.26 15.44 0.29
CA ARG A 63 19.59 16.44 -0.75
C ARG A 63 19.98 17.81 -0.17
N LYS A 64 19.26 18.28 0.85
CA LYS A 64 19.60 19.53 1.54
C LYS A 64 20.92 19.46 2.33
N ARG A 65 21.32 18.28 2.81
CA ARG A 65 22.65 18.11 3.46
C ARG A 65 23.77 18.13 2.44
N SER A 66 23.63 17.43 1.30
CA SER A 66 24.67 17.44 0.27
C SER A 66 24.88 18.84 -0.33
N GLY A 67 23.81 19.60 -0.55
CA GLY A 67 23.92 20.99 -1.02
C GLY A 67 24.70 21.90 -0.07
N ARG A 68 24.59 21.71 1.25
CA ARG A 68 25.38 22.47 2.24
C ARG A 68 26.86 22.07 2.23
N MET A 69 27.15 20.77 2.15
CA MET A 69 28.53 20.28 2.07
C MET A 69 29.25 20.78 0.81
N LEU A 70 28.54 20.87 -0.32
CA LEU A 70 29.08 21.39 -1.57
C LEU A 70 29.38 22.90 -1.48
N ALA A 71 28.51 23.67 -0.82
CA ALA A 71 28.74 25.09 -0.56
C ALA A 71 29.94 25.32 0.37
N ASP A 72 30.09 24.51 1.43
CA ASP A 72 31.22 24.58 2.36
C ASP A 72 32.55 24.19 1.68
N SER A 73 32.51 23.23 0.75
CA SER A 73 33.68 22.82 -0.05
C SER A 73 34.13 23.92 -1.01
N ASN A 74 33.19 24.57 -1.71
CA ASN A 74 33.50 25.69 -2.59
C ASN A 74 34.10 26.88 -1.82
N ARG A 75 33.62 27.14 -0.59
CA ARG A 75 34.17 28.18 0.28
C ARG A 75 35.62 27.89 0.69
N ALA A 76 35.93 26.63 0.99
CA ALA A 76 37.29 26.20 1.32
C ALA A 76 38.24 26.30 0.11
N LEU A 77 37.78 25.97 -1.09
CA LEU A 77 38.54 26.14 -2.33
C LEU A 77 38.86 27.62 -2.60
N ASP A 78 37.89 28.50 -2.41
CA ASP A 78 38.08 29.95 -2.57
C ASP A 78 39.14 30.49 -1.58
N GLU A 79 39.12 30.00 -0.33
CA GLU A 79 40.10 30.35 0.70
C GLU A 79 41.52 29.88 0.34
N THR A 80 41.68 28.67 -0.22
CA THR A 80 42.98 28.19 -0.71
C THR A 80 43.52 29.00 -1.90
N SER A 81 42.63 29.42 -2.82
CA SER A 81 42.99 30.29 -3.95
C SER A 81 43.47 31.67 -3.47
N ARG A 82 42.78 32.23 -2.46
CA ARG A 82 43.17 33.50 -1.83
C ARG A 82 44.54 33.41 -1.16
N LEU A 83 44.80 32.35 -0.37
CA LEU A 83 46.09 32.14 0.28
C LEU A 83 47.24 31.94 -0.72
N SER A 84 46.99 31.22 -1.81
CA SER A 84 47.95 31.08 -2.92
C SER A 84 48.30 32.42 -3.55
N THR A 85 47.31 33.30 -3.73
CA THR A 85 47.52 34.64 -4.26
C THR A 85 48.34 35.51 -3.30
N ILE A 86 48.08 35.43 -2.00
CA ILE A 86 48.85 36.13 -0.96
C ILE A 86 50.31 35.63 -0.97
N LEU A 87 50.53 34.31 -1.06
CA LEU A 87 51.87 33.74 -1.12
C LEU A 87 52.63 34.20 -2.38
N LYS A 88 51.99 34.19 -3.55
CA LYS A 88 52.61 34.69 -4.81
C LYS A 88 53.03 36.15 -4.70
N ARG A 89 52.20 36.99 -4.04
CA ARG A 89 52.52 38.40 -3.81
C ARG A 89 53.69 38.54 -2.82
N ALA A 90 53.67 37.80 -1.71
CA ALA A 90 54.76 37.80 -0.73
C ALA A 90 56.10 37.34 -1.35
N ILE A 91 56.10 36.34 -2.23
CA ILE A 91 57.29 35.91 -2.96
C ILE A 91 57.80 37.02 -3.89
N ALA A 92 56.91 37.69 -4.62
CA ALA A 92 57.28 38.80 -5.49
C ALA A 92 57.86 40.00 -4.71
N ASP A 93 57.30 40.29 -3.53
CA ASP A 93 57.80 41.36 -2.65
C ASP A 93 59.20 41.02 -2.10
N ILE A 94 59.46 39.75 -1.76
CA ILE A 94 60.78 39.26 -1.35
C ILE A 94 61.79 39.36 -2.49
N ASP A 95 61.42 38.92 -3.70
CA ASP A 95 62.29 39.01 -4.89
C ASP A 95 62.66 40.47 -5.19
N LEU A 96 61.71 41.39 -5.02
CA LEU A 96 61.94 42.81 -5.21
C LEU A 96 62.86 43.39 -4.12
N ALA A 97 62.67 43.00 -2.87
CA ALA A 97 63.53 43.40 -1.75
C ALA A 97 64.97 42.89 -1.93
N VAL A 98 65.15 41.65 -2.38
CA VAL A 98 66.47 41.07 -2.67
C VAL A 98 67.16 41.83 -3.79
N LYS A 99 66.46 42.12 -4.90
CA LYS A 99 67.01 42.91 -6.02
C LYS A 99 67.41 44.32 -5.62
N ASN A 100 66.63 44.97 -4.77
CA ASN A 100 66.96 46.31 -4.27
C ASN A 100 68.19 46.27 -3.34
N ALA A 101 68.27 45.27 -2.47
CA ALA A 101 69.42 45.10 -1.60
C ALA A 101 70.73 44.78 -2.35
N GLU A 102 70.67 44.02 -3.44
CA GLU A 102 71.82 43.80 -4.33
C GLU A 102 72.32 45.12 -4.94
N LYS A 103 71.41 46.06 -5.21
CA LYS A 103 71.72 47.38 -5.77
C LYS A 103 72.28 48.36 -4.72
N ASP A 104 71.78 48.27 -3.49
CA ASP A 104 72.06 49.24 -2.42
C ASP A 104 73.14 48.78 -1.42
N GLY A 105 73.78 47.63 -1.66
CA GLY A 105 74.92 47.14 -0.87
C GLY A 105 74.56 46.26 0.34
N GLY A 106 73.34 45.71 0.37
CA GLY A 106 72.87 44.74 1.38
C GLY A 106 71.53 45.11 2.02
N LEU A 107 70.85 44.11 2.59
CA LEU A 107 69.64 44.35 3.40
C LEU A 107 70.02 44.88 4.79
N PRO A 108 69.20 45.78 5.39
CA PRO A 108 69.34 46.19 6.77
C PRO A 108 69.34 44.97 7.73
N PRO A 109 70.20 44.97 8.76
CA PRO A 109 70.17 43.93 9.79
C PRO A 109 68.79 43.91 10.48
N GLY A 110 68.11 42.77 10.40
CA GLY A 110 66.77 42.54 10.97
C GLY A 110 65.62 42.44 9.95
N GLU A 111 65.75 43.01 8.75
CA GLU A 111 64.71 42.83 7.71
C GLU A 111 64.70 41.40 7.15
N TYR A 112 65.87 40.76 7.08
CA TYR A 112 66.00 39.38 6.63
C TYR A 112 65.26 38.40 7.54
N GLU A 113 65.40 38.54 8.85
CA GLU A 113 64.72 37.70 9.85
C GLU A 113 63.20 37.94 9.84
N ARG A 114 62.76 39.18 9.63
CA ARG A 114 61.34 39.53 9.54
C ARG A 114 60.68 38.96 8.28
N LEU A 115 61.36 39.02 7.12
CA LEU A 115 60.88 38.43 5.87
C LEU A 115 60.89 36.90 5.92
N ALA A 116 61.97 36.30 6.44
CA ALA A 116 62.07 34.85 6.62
C ALA A 116 60.99 34.31 7.58
N GLY A 117 60.75 35.00 8.70
CA GLY A 117 59.71 34.65 9.66
C GLY A 117 58.29 34.76 9.07
N GLY A 118 58.00 35.81 8.30
CA GLY A 118 56.71 35.98 7.61
C GLY A 118 56.46 34.90 6.54
N LEU A 119 57.49 34.53 5.79
CA LEU A 119 57.40 33.48 4.77
C LEU A 119 57.17 32.09 5.38
N GLU A 120 57.84 31.78 6.49
CA GLU A 120 57.71 30.49 7.18
C GLU A 120 56.31 30.32 7.80
N VAL A 121 55.74 31.39 8.37
CA VAL A 121 54.35 31.38 8.87
C VAL A 121 53.36 31.16 7.73
N THR A 122 53.53 31.86 6.61
CA THR A 122 52.64 31.74 5.44
C THR A 122 52.75 30.35 4.81
N LYS A 123 53.96 29.78 4.74
CA LYS A 123 54.21 28.41 4.28
C LYS A 123 53.52 27.37 5.17
N ARG A 124 53.62 27.49 6.50
CA ARG A 124 52.93 26.59 7.44
C ARG A 124 51.41 26.67 7.29
N GLN A 125 50.85 27.87 7.16
CA GLN A 125 49.41 28.06 6.94
C GLN A 125 48.96 27.40 5.63
N LEU A 126 49.77 27.47 4.58
CA LEU A 126 49.45 26.86 3.29
C LEU A 126 49.55 25.33 3.32
N LEU A 127 50.50 24.76 4.05
CA LEU A 127 50.58 23.31 4.28
C LEU A 127 49.37 22.79 5.05
N VAL A 128 48.96 23.48 6.13
CA VAL A 128 47.76 23.13 6.89
C VAL A 128 46.50 23.24 6.04
N ALA A 129 46.37 24.31 5.26
CA ALA A 129 45.23 24.48 4.35
C ALA A 129 45.20 23.40 3.25
N HIS A 130 46.36 23.02 2.72
CA HIS A 130 46.48 21.94 1.73
C HIS A 130 46.09 20.58 2.30
N GLU A 131 46.49 20.27 3.53
CA GLU A 131 46.16 19.01 4.19
C GLU A 131 44.68 18.91 4.58
N ILE A 132 44.09 20.01 5.05
CA ILE A 132 42.64 20.09 5.27
C ILE A 132 41.87 19.91 3.96
N SER A 133 42.34 20.50 2.85
CA SER A 133 41.74 20.34 1.53
C SER A 133 41.82 18.90 1.05
N ARG A 134 42.98 18.26 1.18
CA ARG A 134 43.22 16.86 0.82
C ARG A 134 42.32 15.91 1.62
N ASN A 135 42.28 16.03 2.94
CA ASN A 135 41.42 15.21 3.81
C ASN A 135 39.93 15.38 3.48
N LYS A 136 39.50 16.60 3.11
CA LYS A 136 38.12 16.84 2.63
C LYS A 136 37.87 16.21 1.27
N PHE A 137 38.84 16.25 0.36
CA PHE A 137 38.72 15.64 -0.97
C PHE A 137 38.61 14.11 -0.87
N ASP A 138 39.40 13.49 0.00
CA ASP A 138 39.32 12.05 0.28
C ASP A 138 37.97 11.66 0.91
N ALA A 139 37.44 12.49 1.82
CA ALA A 139 36.10 12.30 2.37
C ALA A 139 35.00 12.44 1.30
N LEU A 140 35.15 13.39 0.36
CA LEU A 140 34.22 13.57 -0.75
C LEU A 140 34.28 12.39 -1.74
N ASN A 141 35.46 11.86 -2.04
CA ASN A 141 35.64 10.66 -2.86
C ASN A 141 34.97 9.45 -2.21
N GLY A 142 35.17 9.23 -0.90
CA GLY A 142 34.49 8.15 -0.17
C GLY A 142 32.95 8.29 -0.17
N ILE A 143 32.43 9.52 -0.14
CA ILE A 143 31.00 9.79 -0.29
C ILE A 143 30.53 9.51 -1.72
N SER A 144 31.33 9.85 -2.73
CA SER A 144 31.03 9.56 -4.15
C SER A 144 30.95 8.06 -4.40
N ASP A 145 31.94 7.29 -3.91
CA ASP A 145 31.98 5.84 -4.05
C ASP A 145 30.78 5.16 -3.39
N GLU A 146 30.36 5.61 -2.20
CA GLU A 146 29.16 5.11 -1.53
C GLU A 146 27.87 5.51 -2.30
N LEU A 147 27.86 6.68 -2.94
CA LEU A 147 26.76 7.11 -3.80
C LEU A 147 26.67 6.25 -5.06
N ASP A 148 27.79 5.92 -5.70
CA ASP A 148 27.84 5.04 -6.87
C ASP A 148 27.43 3.60 -6.49
N ALA A 149 27.90 3.09 -5.35
CA ALA A 149 27.45 1.80 -4.83
C ALA A 149 25.94 1.76 -4.52
N ARG A 150 25.37 2.87 -4.02
CA ARG A 150 23.92 3.01 -3.83
C ARG A 150 23.17 3.17 -5.15
N LEU A 151 23.73 3.91 -6.11
CA LEU A 151 23.15 4.09 -7.43
C LEU A 151 23.06 2.75 -8.18
N GLU A 152 24.11 1.93 -8.12
CA GLU A 152 24.09 0.57 -8.69
C GLU A 152 23.08 -0.34 -7.98
N ARG A 153 22.96 -0.27 -6.64
CA ARG A 153 21.87 -0.97 -5.93
C ARG A 153 20.49 -0.48 -6.37
N VAL A 154 20.31 0.81 -6.59
CA VAL A 154 19.05 1.40 -7.05
C VAL A 154 18.78 1.02 -8.51
N LYS A 155 19.77 1.02 -9.40
CA LYS A 155 19.65 0.53 -10.79
C LYS A 155 19.30 -0.95 -10.83
N PHE A 156 19.91 -1.77 -9.98
CA PHE A 156 19.55 -3.19 -9.84
C PHE A 156 18.11 -3.39 -9.38
N VAL A 157 17.63 -2.55 -8.46
CA VAL A 157 16.22 -2.56 -8.00
C VAL A 157 15.26 -1.99 -9.05
N LEU A 158 15.72 -1.05 -9.87
CA LEU A 158 14.97 -0.39 -10.94
C LEU A 158 15.05 -1.11 -12.28
N ASP A 159 15.88 -2.15 -12.43
CA ASP A 159 15.92 -2.98 -13.62
C ASP A 159 14.51 -3.56 -13.85
N PRO A 160 13.83 -3.23 -14.97
CA PRO A 160 12.47 -3.66 -15.23
C PRO A 160 12.32 -5.20 -15.23
N ARG A 161 13.41 -5.94 -15.49
CA ARG A 161 13.44 -7.41 -15.43
C ARG A 161 13.40 -7.97 -14.01
N ASN A 162 13.99 -7.26 -13.05
CA ASN A 162 14.07 -7.63 -11.63
C ASN A 162 13.17 -6.78 -10.71
N SER A 163 12.34 -5.91 -11.29
CA SER A 163 11.57 -4.95 -10.51
C SER A 163 10.72 -5.67 -9.44
N PRO A 164 10.76 -5.19 -8.18
CA PRO A 164 9.93 -5.76 -7.11
C PRO A 164 8.44 -5.72 -7.48
N THR A 165 8.05 -4.76 -8.32
CA THR A 165 6.70 -4.66 -8.86
C THR A 165 6.27 -5.87 -9.68
N ARG A 166 7.16 -6.44 -10.51
CA ARG A 166 6.84 -7.66 -11.28
C ARG A 166 6.63 -8.87 -10.37
N ARG A 167 7.46 -9.01 -9.32
CA ARG A 167 7.30 -10.07 -8.31
C ARG A 167 5.99 -9.92 -7.55
N ILE A 168 5.65 -8.69 -7.14
CA ILE A 168 4.40 -8.38 -6.45
C ILE A 168 3.21 -8.63 -7.37
N SER A 169 3.25 -8.22 -8.64
CA SER A 169 2.13 -8.46 -9.56
C SER A 169 1.94 -9.96 -9.82
N LEU A 170 3.01 -10.73 -9.99
CA LEU A 170 2.92 -12.18 -10.13
C LEU A 170 2.36 -12.85 -8.86
N ALA A 171 2.79 -12.40 -7.68
CA ALA A 171 2.26 -12.89 -6.42
C ALA A 171 0.76 -12.57 -6.28
N LEU A 172 0.32 -11.37 -6.65
CA LEU A 172 -1.09 -10.97 -6.65
C LEU A 172 -1.91 -11.80 -7.64
N THR A 173 -1.37 -12.08 -8.83
CA THR A 173 -2.02 -12.96 -9.81
C THR A 173 -2.15 -14.39 -9.29
N ASN A 174 -1.12 -14.94 -8.65
CA ASN A 174 -1.19 -16.26 -8.02
C ASN A 174 -2.25 -16.31 -6.92
N VAL A 175 -2.34 -15.25 -6.11
CA VAL A 175 -3.41 -15.10 -5.10
C VAL A 175 -4.78 -15.02 -5.76
N ALA A 176 -4.92 -14.28 -6.86
CA ALA A 176 -6.16 -14.21 -7.64
C ALA A 176 -6.55 -15.60 -8.20
N VAL A 177 -5.61 -16.35 -8.78
CA VAL A 177 -5.87 -17.70 -9.32
C VAL A 177 -6.31 -18.65 -8.20
N PHE A 178 -5.62 -18.60 -7.05
CA PHE A 178 -6.00 -19.36 -5.88
C PHE A 178 -7.42 -19.01 -5.39
N LEU A 179 -7.76 -17.71 -5.34
CA LEU A 179 -9.10 -17.22 -4.98
C LEU A 179 -10.18 -17.68 -5.97
N ALA A 180 -9.88 -17.70 -7.27
CA ALA A 180 -10.80 -18.17 -8.31
C ALA A 180 -11.09 -19.68 -8.18
N GLY A 181 -10.20 -20.43 -7.53
CA GLY A 181 -10.34 -21.86 -7.25
C GLY A 181 -9.83 -22.77 -8.38
N PRO A 182 -9.74 -24.08 -8.12
CA PRO A 182 -9.04 -25.03 -9.00
C PRO A 182 -9.68 -25.19 -10.39
N GLU A 183 -11.02 -25.03 -10.48
CA GLU A 183 -11.78 -25.09 -11.75
C GLU A 183 -11.37 -23.97 -12.73
N ASN A 184 -10.77 -22.88 -12.23
CA ASN A 184 -10.39 -21.70 -13.00
C ASN A 184 -8.87 -21.53 -13.13
N SER A 185 -8.10 -22.60 -12.97
CA SER A 185 -6.63 -22.58 -13.02
C SER A 185 -6.06 -22.05 -14.35
N HIS A 186 -6.75 -22.30 -15.47
CA HIS A 186 -6.40 -21.79 -16.80
C HIS A 186 -6.40 -20.26 -16.91
N LEU A 187 -7.10 -19.55 -16.01
CA LEU A 187 -7.07 -18.07 -15.97
C LEU A 187 -5.71 -17.53 -15.53
N GLY A 188 -4.90 -18.34 -14.85
CA GLY A 188 -3.56 -17.93 -14.43
C GLY A 188 -2.65 -17.61 -15.60
N ASP A 189 -2.66 -18.47 -16.62
CA ASP A 189 -1.86 -18.27 -17.83
C ASP A 189 -2.34 -17.05 -18.62
N ALA A 190 -3.66 -16.87 -18.74
CA ALA A 190 -4.25 -15.71 -19.38
C ALA A 190 -3.91 -14.39 -18.66
N TRP A 191 -4.06 -14.33 -17.33
CA TRP A 191 -3.74 -13.12 -16.55
C TRP A 191 -2.24 -12.83 -16.51
N ASN A 192 -1.40 -13.86 -16.55
CA ASN A 192 0.05 -13.68 -16.65
C ASN A 192 0.44 -13.15 -18.05
N ALA A 193 -0.20 -13.62 -19.11
CA ALA A 193 -0.02 -13.08 -20.46
C ALA A 193 -0.44 -11.60 -20.53
N ASP A 194 -1.59 -11.25 -19.96
CA ASP A 194 -2.06 -9.85 -19.88
C ASP A 194 -1.08 -8.94 -19.12
N LEU A 195 -0.41 -9.44 -18.06
CA LEU A 195 0.59 -8.67 -17.31
C LEU A 195 1.93 -8.55 -18.00
N ALA A 196 2.29 -9.53 -18.83
CA ALA A 196 3.47 -9.46 -19.67
C ALA A 196 3.32 -8.36 -20.73
N GLY A 197 2.07 -8.04 -21.11
CA GLY A 197 1.76 -7.12 -22.19
C GLY A 197 2.17 -7.69 -23.55
N VAL A 198 2.14 -6.85 -24.59
CA VAL A 198 2.61 -7.20 -25.93
C VAL A 198 3.92 -6.45 -26.19
N PRO A 199 5.08 -7.05 -25.85
CA PRO A 199 6.36 -6.36 -26.00
C PRO A 199 6.70 -6.05 -27.46
N GLU A 200 6.16 -6.84 -28.40
CA GLU A 200 6.36 -6.64 -29.85
C GLU A 200 5.73 -5.34 -30.37
N GLU A 201 4.68 -4.84 -29.71
CA GLU A 201 4.01 -3.59 -30.05
C GLU A 201 4.57 -2.37 -29.29
N GLY A 202 5.61 -2.56 -28.47
CA GLY A 202 6.23 -1.50 -27.67
C GLY A 202 5.37 -1.02 -26.48
N TYR A 203 4.24 -1.66 -26.21
CA TYR A 203 3.37 -1.33 -25.08
C TYR A 203 3.87 -1.99 -23.79
N GLU A 204 4.90 -1.41 -23.17
CA GLU A 204 5.28 -1.78 -21.81
C GLU A 204 4.37 -1.09 -20.79
N LEU A 205 3.59 -1.87 -20.04
CA LEU A 205 2.77 -1.35 -18.94
C LEU A 205 3.66 -0.73 -17.85
N SER A 206 3.40 0.53 -17.51
CA SER A 206 4.07 1.19 -16.38
C SER A 206 3.81 0.43 -15.07
N ALA A 207 4.76 0.49 -14.14
CA ALA A 207 4.70 -0.24 -12.87
C ALA A 207 3.38 -0.02 -12.10
N GLY A 208 2.87 1.22 -12.09
CA GLY A 208 1.59 1.54 -11.45
C GLY A 208 0.38 0.90 -12.15
N LYS A 209 0.36 0.89 -13.49
CA LYS A 209 -0.71 0.25 -14.27
C LYS A 209 -0.70 -1.27 -14.10
N ARG A 210 0.48 -1.89 -13.99
CA ARG A 210 0.61 -3.34 -13.70
C ARG A 210 0.00 -3.72 -12.35
N ILE A 211 0.25 -2.95 -11.30
CA ILE A 211 -0.39 -3.20 -9.99
C ILE A 211 -1.91 -3.00 -10.07
N ALA A 212 -2.38 -1.95 -10.74
CA ALA A 212 -3.80 -1.70 -10.91
C ALA A 212 -4.50 -2.86 -11.66
N HIS A 213 -3.90 -3.37 -12.75
CA HIS A 213 -4.40 -4.55 -13.46
C HIS A 213 -4.41 -5.80 -12.56
N ALA A 214 -3.33 -6.06 -11.83
CA ALA A 214 -3.27 -7.19 -10.90
C ALA A 214 -4.36 -7.13 -9.82
N SER A 215 -4.68 -5.93 -9.32
CA SER A 215 -5.79 -5.72 -8.38
C SER A 215 -7.17 -6.00 -9.02
N GLY A 216 -7.31 -5.69 -10.31
CA GLY A 216 -8.49 -6.03 -11.10
C GLY A 216 -8.72 -7.55 -11.17
N PHE A 217 -7.65 -8.33 -11.33
CA PHE A 217 -7.76 -9.80 -11.34
C PHE A 217 -8.21 -10.36 -9.99
N ILE A 218 -7.78 -9.79 -8.88
CA ILE A 218 -8.27 -10.20 -7.54
C ILE A 218 -9.76 -9.94 -7.43
N CYS A 219 -10.24 -8.78 -7.88
CA CYS A 219 -11.67 -8.47 -7.88
C CYS A 219 -12.47 -9.44 -8.78
N ALA A 220 -11.95 -9.75 -9.96
CA ALA A 220 -12.55 -10.71 -10.88
C ALA A 220 -12.59 -12.13 -10.29
N ALA A 221 -11.47 -12.61 -9.75
CA ALA A 221 -11.36 -13.89 -9.05
C ALA A 221 -12.35 -14.00 -7.88
N PHE A 222 -12.46 -12.93 -7.10
CA PHE A 222 -13.40 -12.87 -5.99
C PHE A 222 -14.85 -12.94 -6.45
N ARG A 223 -15.19 -12.22 -7.53
CA ARG A 223 -16.51 -12.30 -8.15
C ARG A 223 -16.83 -13.70 -8.65
N ILE A 224 -15.88 -14.36 -9.34
CA ILE A 224 -16.02 -15.75 -9.79
C ILE A 224 -16.28 -16.67 -8.60
N ARG A 225 -15.50 -16.51 -7.52
CA ARG A 225 -15.65 -17.33 -6.32
C ARG A 225 -17.00 -17.15 -5.65
N ILE A 226 -17.46 -15.90 -5.55
CA ILE A 226 -18.81 -15.57 -5.07
C ILE A 226 -19.85 -16.24 -5.95
N THR A 227 -19.77 -16.11 -7.28
CA THR A 227 -20.79 -16.69 -8.16
C THR A 227 -20.83 -18.21 -8.07
N THR A 228 -19.68 -18.88 -8.02
CA THR A 228 -19.60 -20.34 -7.84
C THR A 228 -20.09 -20.78 -6.46
N ALA A 229 -19.74 -20.04 -5.40
CA ALA A 229 -20.22 -20.32 -4.05
C ALA A 229 -21.72 -20.12 -3.95
N LEU A 230 -22.25 -19.04 -4.51
CA LEU A 230 -23.70 -18.80 -4.61
C LEU A 230 -24.35 -19.94 -5.37
N GLN A 231 -23.86 -20.34 -6.53
CA GLN A 231 -24.43 -21.46 -7.30
C GLN A 231 -24.53 -22.75 -6.47
N ARG A 232 -23.52 -23.06 -5.64
CA ARG A 232 -23.57 -24.21 -4.74
C ARG A 232 -24.54 -24.00 -3.58
N ALA A 233 -24.55 -22.80 -2.99
CA ALA A 233 -25.48 -22.41 -1.92
C ALA A 233 -26.94 -22.33 -2.40
N TRP A 234 -27.17 -22.15 -3.70
CA TRP A 234 -28.50 -22.18 -4.30
C TRP A 234 -29.08 -23.59 -4.37
N LYS A 235 -28.27 -24.67 -4.43
CA LYS A 235 -28.79 -26.05 -4.47
C LYS A 235 -29.76 -26.39 -3.33
N PRO A 236 -29.46 -26.15 -2.04
CA PRO A 236 -30.43 -26.39 -0.97
C PRO A 236 -31.64 -25.47 -1.06
N VAL A 237 -31.46 -24.22 -1.51
CA VAL A 237 -32.56 -23.28 -1.72
C VAL A 237 -33.49 -23.77 -2.83
N ASP A 238 -32.96 -24.23 -3.95
CA ASP A 238 -33.72 -24.82 -5.04
C ASP A 238 -34.44 -26.08 -4.56
N TRP A 239 -33.76 -26.99 -3.85
CA TRP A 239 -34.38 -28.18 -3.24
C TRP A 239 -35.53 -27.84 -2.29
N LEU A 240 -35.38 -26.75 -1.54
CA LEU A 240 -36.42 -26.25 -0.65
C LEU A 240 -37.61 -25.69 -1.46
N LEU A 241 -37.31 -24.83 -2.46
CA LEU A 241 -38.31 -24.13 -3.26
C LEU A 241 -39.11 -25.07 -4.18
N VAL A 242 -38.59 -26.23 -4.56
CA VAL A 242 -39.31 -27.23 -5.39
C VAL A 242 -40.60 -27.73 -4.72
N SER A 243 -40.70 -27.75 -3.38
CA SER A 243 -41.89 -28.24 -2.69
C SER A 243 -42.55 -27.18 -1.82
N ASN A 244 -43.85 -26.94 -2.03
CA ASN A 244 -44.66 -26.08 -1.15
C ASN A 244 -44.65 -26.56 0.30
N GLN A 245 -44.67 -27.87 0.52
CA GLN A 245 -44.65 -28.43 1.87
C GLN A 245 -43.35 -28.07 2.59
N ARG A 246 -42.19 -28.21 1.93
CA ARG A 246 -40.88 -27.90 2.54
C ARG A 246 -40.74 -26.43 2.89
N VAL A 247 -41.12 -25.54 1.96
CA VAL A 247 -41.13 -24.09 2.22
C VAL A 247 -42.04 -23.77 3.40
N ASN A 248 -43.25 -24.34 3.46
CA ASN A 248 -44.17 -24.12 4.57
C ASN A 248 -43.58 -24.58 5.90
N SER A 249 -43.01 -25.80 5.95
CA SER A 249 -42.39 -26.34 7.14
C SER A 249 -41.23 -25.47 7.66
N VAL A 250 -40.35 -24.99 6.77
CA VAL A 250 -39.22 -24.12 7.16
C VAL A 250 -39.70 -22.77 7.66
N ILE A 251 -40.65 -22.13 6.96
CA ILE A 251 -41.20 -20.84 7.40
C ILE A 251 -41.89 -21.02 8.76
N THR A 252 -42.74 -22.03 8.93
CA THR A 252 -43.40 -22.31 10.21
C THR A 252 -42.40 -22.58 11.33
N ALA A 253 -41.33 -23.33 11.07
CA ALA A 253 -40.28 -23.58 12.06
C ALA A 253 -39.54 -22.30 12.47
N LEU A 254 -39.16 -21.46 11.49
CA LEU A 254 -38.48 -20.18 11.76
C LEU A 254 -39.39 -19.21 12.52
N THR A 255 -40.65 -19.08 12.10
CA THR A 255 -41.64 -18.24 12.80
C THR A 255 -41.93 -18.76 14.21
N GLY A 256 -42.02 -20.08 14.39
CA GLY A 256 -42.18 -20.71 15.70
C GLY A 256 -40.98 -20.49 16.61
N MET A 257 -39.75 -20.60 16.09
CA MET A 257 -38.53 -20.30 16.83
C MET A 257 -38.45 -18.83 17.24
N MET A 258 -38.82 -17.92 16.34
CA MET A 258 -38.91 -16.48 16.65
C MET A 258 -39.95 -16.21 17.74
N ALA A 259 -41.10 -16.87 17.69
CA ALA A 259 -42.14 -16.76 18.72
C ALA A 259 -41.66 -17.24 20.09
N ILE A 260 -40.93 -18.36 20.15
CA ILE A 260 -40.31 -18.87 21.39
C ILE A 260 -39.26 -17.88 21.91
N TYR A 261 -38.42 -17.31 21.05
CA TYR A 261 -37.38 -16.38 21.48
C TYR A 261 -37.94 -15.05 22.02
N LEU A 262 -39.03 -14.55 21.42
CA LEU A 262 -39.66 -13.30 21.82
C LEU A 262 -40.58 -13.44 23.04
N SER A 263 -41.02 -14.66 23.37
CA SER A 263 -41.85 -14.89 24.54
C SER A 263 -41.00 -15.08 25.79
N ARG A 264 -41.31 -14.28 26.82
CA ARG A 264 -40.87 -14.54 28.19
C ARG A 264 -41.90 -15.35 28.99
N ASP A 265 -43.18 -15.25 28.61
CA ASP A 265 -44.32 -15.94 29.22
C ASP A 265 -45.36 -16.41 28.16
N ILE A 266 -46.14 -17.44 28.50
CA ILE A 266 -47.17 -18.04 27.61
C ILE A 266 -48.28 -17.03 27.28
N SER A 267 -48.65 -16.17 28.23
CA SER A 267 -49.69 -15.14 28.03
C SER A 267 -49.24 -14.04 27.06
N ASP A 268 -47.95 -13.71 27.03
CA ASP A 268 -47.36 -12.77 26.06
C ASP A 268 -47.25 -13.38 24.66
N LEU A 269 -47.01 -14.69 24.58
CA LEU A 269 -47.00 -15.43 23.31
C LEU A 269 -48.37 -15.33 22.60
N LEU A 270 -49.47 -15.37 23.34
CA LEU A 270 -50.82 -15.34 22.75
C LEU A 270 -51.29 -13.94 22.34
N ASN A 271 -50.79 -12.87 22.96
CA ASN A 271 -51.30 -11.51 22.72
C ASN A 271 -50.31 -10.61 21.94
N ALA A 272 -49.01 -10.68 22.23
CA ALA A 272 -48.03 -9.75 21.66
C ALA A 272 -47.31 -10.31 20.43
N VAL A 273 -47.17 -11.63 20.34
CA VAL A 273 -46.31 -12.29 19.34
C VAL A 273 -47.01 -12.50 17.99
N PHE A 274 -48.35 -12.52 17.95
CA PHE A 274 -49.11 -12.70 16.70
C PHE A 274 -48.83 -11.61 15.66
N GLY A 275 -48.61 -10.36 16.08
CA GLY A 275 -48.32 -9.26 15.17
C GLY A 275 -46.99 -9.44 14.42
N PRO A 276 -45.84 -9.42 15.11
CA PRO A 276 -44.53 -9.57 14.48
C PRO A 276 -44.35 -10.91 13.76
N CYS A 277 -44.86 -12.01 14.32
CA CYS A 277 -44.75 -13.34 13.71
C CYS A 277 -45.63 -13.48 12.46
N GLY A 278 -46.85 -12.93 12.48
CA GLY A 278 -47.73 -12.91 11.30
C GLY A 278 -47.11 -12.12 10.15
N VAL A 279 -46.54 -10.95 10.43
CA VAL A 279 -45.84 -10.13 9.43
C VAL A 279 -44.61 -10.86 8.88
N ALA A 280 -43.79 -11.46 9.74
CA ALA A 280 -42.62 -12.24 9.31
C ALA A 280 -43.01 -13.45 8.45
N PHE A 281 -44.07 -14.17 8.83
CA PHE A 281 -44.58 -15.30 8.04
C PHE A 281 -45.02 -14.87 6.65
N LEU A 282 -45.82 -13.80 6.55
CA LEU A 282 -46.28 -13.26 5.26
C LEU A 282 -45.12 -12.73 4.41
N ALA A 283 -44.14 -12.06 5.02
CA ALA A 283 -42.95 -11.57 4.33
C ALA A 283 -42.09 -12.72 3.77
N LEU A 284 -41.83 -13.77 4.56
CA LEU A 284 -41.11 -14.96 4.12
C LEU A 284 -41.86 -15.70 3.00
N LYS A 285 -43.18 -15.74 3.08
CA LYS A 285 -44.03 -16.29 2.02
C LYS A 285 -43.91 -15.51 0.72
N ALA A 286 -44.09 -14.19 0.76
CA ALA A 286 -43.94 -13.33 -0.40
C ALA A 286 -42.53 -13.44 -1.01
N ALA A 287 -41.48 -13.47 -0.17
CA ALA A 287 -40.10 -13.68 -0.60
C ALA A 287 -39.91 -15.02 -1.31
N SER A 288 -40.48 -16.12 -0.78
CA SER A 288 -40.40 -17.44 -1.40
C SER A 288 -41.07 -17.50 -2.78
N VAL A 289 -42.22 -16.82 -2.95
CA VAL A 289 -42.91 -16.71 -4.25
C VAL A 289 -42.07 -15.90 -5.23
N ARG A 290 -41.54 -14.76 -4.79
CA ARG A 290 -40.68 -13.92 -5.63
C ARG A 290 -39.41 -14.66 -6.06
N LEU A 291 -38.78 -15.40 -5.16
CA LEU A 291 -37.60 -16.21 -5.46
C LEU A 291 -37.91 -17.29 -6.50
N ARG A 292 -39.05 -17.98 -6.39
CA ARG A 292 -39.47 -18.95 -7.41
C ARG A 292 -39.69 -18.33 -8.78
N GLN A 293 -40.32 -17.16 -8.83
CA GLN A 293 -40.50 -16.41 -10.08
C GLN A 293 -39.16 -16.03 -10.72
N MET A 294 -38.19 -15.55 -9.94
CA MET A 294 -36.86 -15.23 -10.46
C MET A 294 -36.10 -16.46 -10.97
N ARG A 295 -36.39 -17.65 -10.40
CA ARG A 295 -35.78 -18.93 -10.81
C ARG A 295 -36.52 -19.63 -11.94
N GLY A 296 -37.70 -19.14 -12.36
CA GLY A 296 -38.53 -19.79 -13.38
C GLY A 296 -39.07 -21.14 -12.95
N ILE A 297 -39.21 -21.39 -11.64
CA ILE A 297 -39.81 -22.63 -11.13
C ILE A 297 -41.33 -22.45 -11.18
N GLU A 298 -41.93 -22.86 -12.30
CA GLU A 298 -43.38 -22.99 -12.40
C GLU A 298 -43.80 -24.19 -11.54
N LEU A 299 -44.58 -23.91 -10.49
CA LEU A 299 -45.22 -24.98 -9.75
C LEU A 299 -46.27 -25.59 -10.67
N GLU A 300 -46.25 -26.91 -10.83
CA GLU A 300 -47.35 -27.60 -11.50
C GLU A 300 -48.66 -27.13 -10.87
N PRO A 301 -49.60 -26.62 -11.66
CA PRO A 301 -50.89 -26.20 -11.15
C PRO A 301 -51.49 -27.42 -10.45
N ILE A 302 -51.79 -27.27 -9.16
CA ILE A 302 -52.45 -28.32 -8.37
C ILE A 302 -53.62 -28.78 -9.21
N PRO A 303 -53.70 -30.07 -9.61
CA PRO A 303 -54.81 -30.56 -10.40
C PRO A 303 -56.05 -30.16 -9.63
N ARG A 304 -56.84 -29.25 -10.22
CA ARG A 304 -58.16 -28.95 -9.71
C ARG A 304 -58.80 -30.33 -9.61
N LYS A 305 -59.27 -30.71 -8.42
CA LYS A 305 -60.22 -31.81 -8.32
C LYS A 305 -61.38 -31.39 -9.19
N GLU A 306 -61.34 -31.76 -10.46
CA GLU A 306 -62.50 -31.76 -11.33
C GLU A 306 -63.52 -32.57 -10.55
N GLY A 307 -64.61 -31.90 -10.18
CA GLY A 307 -65.58 -32.44 -9.25
C GLY A 307 -65.92 -33.85 -9.67
N SER A 308 -65.90 -34.77 -8.70
CA SER A 308 -66.46 -36.10 -8.88
C SER A 308 -67.84 -35.91 -9.52
N PRO A 309 -68.05 -36.32 -10.79
CA PRO A 309 -69.35 -36.21 -11.41
C PRO A 309 -70.24 -37.26 -10.74
N GLY A 310 -71.15 -36.81 -9.89
CA GLY A 310 -72.20 -37.63 -9.29
C GLY A 310 -71.83 -38.19 -7.92
N GLU A 311 -72.43 -37.59 -6.88
CA GLU A 311 -73.50 -38.24 -6.10
C GLU A 311 -74.46 -37.16 -5.58
#